data_AF-A0A961KSM6-F1
#
_entry.id   AF-A0A961KSM6-F1
#
_cell.length_a   1.000
_cell.length_b   1.000
_cell.length_c   1.000
_cell.angle_alpha   90.00
_cell.angle_beta   90.00
_cell.angle_gamma   90.00
#
_symmetry.space_group_name_H-M   'P 1'
#
loop_
_entity.id
_entity.type
_entity.pdbx_description
1 polymer ?
#
loop_
_entity_poly.entity_id
_entity_poly.type
_entity_poly.pdbx_seq_one_letter_code
_entity_poly.pdbx_strand_id
1 'polypeptide(L)'
;MTWSPDTTIVNSWNEWDPLRHVIVGRADDCHIPPAEPALDAKVPEDSDMRGQWGRRPQDSIDRANELLDNFAALLTRRGIRVDRPTPTDFSKPVTTPDFHTDSQFGCMPPRDVLLTVGHEILEATMSYRCRWFEYLCYRPLMQQYWTEDPNFRHEAAPKPRLSDADYHPDY
;
A
#
# COMPACT_ATOMS: atom_id res chain seq x y z
N MET A 1 -10.37 -19.18 22.05
CA MET A 1 -8.90 -19.25 22.02
C MET A 1 -8.35 -18.01 22.70
N THR A 2 -7.39 -18.17 23.62
CA THR A 2 -6.56 -17.05 24.10
C THR A 2 -5.66 -16.59 22.95
N TRP A 3 -5.63 -15.29 22.68
CA TRP A 3 -4.80 -14.74 21.61
C TRP A 3 -3.30 -14.88 21.95
N SER A 4 -2.48 -15.08 20.92
CA SER A 4 -1.01 -15.12 20.99
C SER A 4 -0.43 -14.32 19.80
N PRO A 5 0.68 -13.58 19.97
CA PRO A 5 1.35 -12.89 18.88
C PRO A 5 1.92 -13.83 17.80
N ASP A 6 2.10 -15.12 18.09
CA ASP A 6 2.61 -16.09 17.12
C ASP A 6 1.49 -16.70 16.26
N THR A 7 0.22 -16.43 16.57
CA THR A 7 -0.92 -16.96 15.82
C THR A 7 -1.40 -15.93 14.79
N THR A 8 -1.58 -16.38 13.55
CA THR A 8 -2.23 -15.57 12.51
C THR A 8 -3.72 -15.83 12.53
N ILE A 9 -4.50 -14.76 12.71
CA ILE A 9 -5.96 -14.76 12.59
C ILE A 9 -6.35 -13.44 11.93
N VAL A 10 -6.98 -13.53 10.76
CA VAL A 10 -7.61 -12.37 10.11
C VAL A 10 -9.03 -12.28 10.66
N ASN A 11 -9.28 -11.25 11.48
CA ASN A 11 -10.62 -10.95 12.00
C ASN A 11 -10.71 -9.51 12.49
N SER A 12 -11.28 -8.61 11.69
CA SER A 12 -11.52 -7.22 12.10
C SER A 12 -12.86 -6.70 11.58
N TRP A 13 -13.70 -6.18 12.47
CA TRP A 13 -15.04 -5.67 12.15
C TRP A 13 -15.19 -4.17 12.34
N ASN A 14 -14.25 -3.54 13.04
CA ASN A 14 -14.29 -2.12 13.38
C ASN A 14 -12.88 -1.61 13.70
N GLU A 15 -12.78 -0.30 13.93
CA GLU A 15 -11.51 0.41 14.07
C GLU A 15 -11.12 0.69 15.53
N TRP A 16 -11.84 0.15 16.52
CA TRP A 16 -11.63 0.49 17.95
C TRP A 16 -11.51 -0.68 18.91
N ASP A 17 -11.89 -1.90 18.50
CA ASP A 17 -11.65 -3.09 19.31
C ASP A 17 -10.14 -3.29 19.57
N PRO A 18 -9.76 -3.99 20.66
CA PRO A 18 -8.35 -4.17 21.02
C PRO A 18 -7.51 -4.75 19.87
N LEU A 19 -6.58 -3.95 19.36
CA LEU A 19 -5.68 -4.33 18.27
C LEU A 19 -4.74 -5.47 18.68
N ARG A 20 -4.57 -6.44 17.78
CA ARG A 20 -3.79 -7.68 18.02
C ARG A 20 -2.72 -7.93 16.96
N HIS A 21 -3.02 -7.63 15.70
CA HIS A 21 -2.15 -7.85 14.55
C HIS A 21 -2.37 -6.72 13.56
N VAL A 22 -1.31 -6.14 13.02
CA VAL A 22 -1.36 -5.03 12.07
C VAL A 22 -0.23 -5.11 11.04
N ILE A 23 -0.47 -4.56 9.86
CA ILE A 23 0.56 -4.34 8.83
C ILE A 23 1.01 -2.88 8.91
N VAL A 24 2.31 -2.65 9.03
CA VAL A 24 2.93 -1.31 8.97
C VAL A 24 3.76 -1.21 7.70
N GLY A 25 3.54 -0.17 6.90
CA GLY A 25 4.24 0.01 5.62
C GLY A 25 5.75 0.28 5.74
N ARG A 26 6.38 0.48 4.59
CA ARG A 26 7.80 0.87 4.46
C ARG A 26 7.95 2.05 3.51
N ALA A 27 8.95 2.89 3.78
CA ALA A 27 9.30 4.01 2.89
C ALA A 27 10.37 3.61 1.85
N ASP A 28 10.90 2.39 1.94
CA ASP A 28 11.92 1.81 1.07
C ASP A 28 11.64 2.11 -0.41
N ASP A 29 12.58 2.80 -1.04
CA ASP A 29 12.55 3.19 -2.45
C ASP A 29 11.25 3.86 -2.91
N CYS A 30 10.50 4.52 -2.02
CA CYS A 30 9.29 5.24 -2.38
C CYS A 30 9.59 6.34 -3.41
N HIS A 31 8.71 6.47 -4.40
CA HIS A 31 8.80 7.43 -5.48
C HIS A 31 7.70 8.49 -5.35
N ILE A 32 8.02 9.68 -5.84
CA ILE A 32 7.03 10.68 -6.23
C ILE A 32 6.45 10.21 -7.57
N PRO A 33 5.13 10.04 -7.70
CA PRO A 33 4.51 9.58 -8.94
C PRO A 33 4.90 10.47 -10.14
N PRO A 34 5.08 9.87 -11.33
CA PRO A 34 5.07 10.65 -12.57
C PRO A 34 3.77 11.41 -12.74
N ALA A 35 3.79 12.44 -13.61
CA ALA A 35 2.58 13.15 -13.99
C ALA A 35 1.53 12.17 -14.54
N GLU A 36 0.32 12.23 -14.00
CA GLU A 36 -0.77 11.33 -14.38
C GLU A 36 -2.14 11.99 -14.15
N PRO A 37 -3.19 11.60 -14.90
CA PRO A 37 -4.51 12.23 -14.82
C PRO A 37 -5.10 12.28 -13.40
N ALA A 38 -4.80 11.28 -12.55
CA ALA A 38 -5.33 11.18 -11.19
C ALA A 38 -4.63 12.09 -10.16
N LEU A 39 -3.47 12.65 -10.53
CA LEU A 39 -2.64 13.50 -9.67
C LEU A 39 -2.53 14.93 -10.20
N ASP A 40 -2.43 15.11 -11.52
CA ASP A 40 -2.13 16.40 -12.14
C ASP A 40 -3.17 17.48 -11.80
N ALA A 41 -4.45 17.12 -11.70
CA ALA A 41 -5.51 18.04 -11.26
C ALA A 41 -5.29 18.61 -9.84
N LYS A 42 -4.47 17.93 -9.02
CA LYS A 42 -4.19 18.32 -7.62
C LYS A 42 -2.92 19.15 -7.46
N VAL A 43 -2.09 19.27 -8.50
CA VAL A 43 -0.84 20.03 -8.47
C VAL A 43 -1.09 21.39 -9.11
N PRO A 44 -0.99 22.51 -8.37
CA PRO A 44 -1.15 23.86 -8.93
C PRO A 44 -0.23 24.08 -10.14
N GLU A 45 -0.70 24.85 -11.13
CA GLU A 45 0.06 25.05 -12.36
C GLU A 45 1.43 25.71 -12.14
N ASP A 46 1.52 26.54 -11.10
CA ASP A 46 2.68 27.30 -10.64
C ASP A 46 3.50 26.60 -9.54
N SER A 47 3.20 25.34 -9.25
CA SER A 47 3.90 24.55 -8.23
C SER A 47 5.34 24.22 -8.67
N ASP A 48 6.29 24.45 -7.77
CA ASP A 48 7.70 24.07 -7.91
C ASP A 48 7.89 22.54 -7.97
N MET A 49 6.94 21.78 -7.45
CA MET A 49 6.90 20.32 -7.51
C MET A 49 6.48 19.78 -8.88
N ARG A 50 5.90 20.62 -9.75
CA ARG A 50 5.49 20.21 -11.09
C ARG A 50 6.74 19.84 -11.90
N GLY A 51 6.73 18.65 -12.50
CA GLY A 51 7.92 18.16 -13.22
C GLY A 51 8.91 17.38 -12.36
N GLN A 52 8.71 17.31 -11.04
CA GLN A 52 9.59 16.57 -10.14
C GLN A 52 8.96 15.23 -9.75
N TRP A 53 9.48 14.14 -10.31
CA TRP A 53 9.06 12.77 -9.97
C TRP A 53 10.27 11.84 -9.83
N GLY A 54 10.01 10.61 -9.42
CA GLY A 54 11.05 9.60 -9.22
C GLY A 54 11.36 9.37 -7.75
N ARG A 55 12.47 8.67 -7.49
CA ARG A 55 12.82 8.22 -6.14
C ARG A 55 12.95 9.40 -5.18
N ARG A 56 12.35 9.28 -4.01
CA ARG A 56 12.49 10.29 -2.94
C ARG A 56 13.95 10.41 -2.48
N PRO A 57 14.36 11.59 -1.98
CA PRO A 57 15.68 11.77 -1.38
C PRO A 57 15.97 10.72 -0.30
N GLN A 58 17.21 10.22 -0.26
CA GLN A 58 17.60 9.13 0.65
C GLN A 58 17.40 9.50 2.12
N ASP A 59 17.76 10.73 2.50
CA ASP A 59 17.59 11.26 3.85
C ASP A 59 16.12 11.26 4.31
N SER A 60 15.20 11.56 3.38
CA SER A 60 13.76 11.52 3.63
C SER A 60 13.25 10.09 3.79
N ILE A 61 13.76 9.14 2.97
CA ILE A 61 13.44 7.71 3.09
C ILE A 61 13.94 7.16 4.44
N ASP A 62 15.19 7.45 4.78
CA ASP A 62 15.82 6.99 6.03
C ASP A 62 15.06 7.51 7.25
N ARG A 63 14.73 8.81 7.26
CA ARG A 63 13.96 9.42 8.34
C ARG A 63 12.56 8.83 8.46
N ALA A 64 11.88 8.58 7.33
CA ALA A 64 10.56 7.96 7.34
C ALA A 64 10.62 6.52 7.88
N ASN A 65 11.61 5.74 7.46
CA ASN A 65 11.81 4.38 7.96
C ASN A 65 12.15 4.34 9.45
N GLU A 66 12.99 5.25 9.94
CA GLU A 66 13.24 5.38 11.38
C GLU A 66 11.94 5.57 12.17
N LEU A 67 11.04 6.44 11.70
CA LEU A 67 9.74 6.68 12.34
C LEU A 67 8.82 5.46 12.27
N LEU A 68 8.74 4.81 11.11
CA LEU A 68 7.93 3.60 10.90
C LEU A 68 8.42 2.42 11.75
N ASP A 69 9.73 2.24 11.86
CA ASP A 69 10.35 1.18 12.65
C ASP A 69 10.18 1.43 14.15
N ASN A 70 10.31 2.68 14.59
CA ASN A 70 10.01 3.07 15.97
C ASN A 70 8.53 2.82 16.31
N PHE A 71 7.62 3.11 15.38
CA PHE A 71 6.19 2.85 15.54
C PHE A 71 5.90 1.34 15.61
N ALA A 72 6.44 0.55 14.69
CA ALA A 72 6.33 -0.90 14.70
C ALA A 72 6.85 -1.49 16.03
N ALA A 73 8.04 -1.08 16.47
CA ALA A 73 8.62 -1.53 17.73
C ALA A 73 7.78 -1.15 18.95
N LEU A 74 7.13 0.02 18.94
CA LEU A 74 6.21 0.43 19.99
C LEU A 74 4.99 -0.48 20.07
N LEU A 75 4.40 -0.85 18.93
CA LEU A 75 3.26 -1.77 18.87
C LEU A 75 3.67 -3.16 19.35
N THR A 76 4.81 -3.68 18.91
CA THR A 76 5.34 -4.98 19.38
C THR A 76 5.55 -5.00 20.89
N ARG A 77 6.11 -3.93 21.50
CA ARG A 77 6.24 -3.83 22.97
C ARG A 77 4.91 -3.83 23.71
N ARG A 78 3.81 -3.44 23.05
CA ARG A 78 2.45 -3.54 23.59
C ARG A 78 1.81 -4.90 23.37
N GLY A 79 2.56 -5.88 22.88
CA GLY A 79 2.05 -7.20 22.55
C GLY A 79 1.13 -7.16 21.34
N ILE A 80 1.43 -6.36 20.31
CA ILE A 80 0.73 -6.39 19.03
C ILE A 80 1.68 -7.01 18.01
N ARG A 81 1.22 -8.00 17.25
CA ARG A 81 2.00 -8.53 16.13
C ARG A 81 2.06 -7.48 15.02
N VAL A 82 3.26 -7.22 14.50
CA VAL A 82 3.47 -6.27 13.40
C VAL A 82 4.14 -6.98 12.24
N ASP A 83 3.43 -7.07 11.12
CA ASP A 83 4.00 -7.52 9.87
C ASP A 83 4.31 -6.32 8.97
N ARG A 84 5.23 -6.49 8.01
CA ARG A 84 5.70 -5.43 7.11
C ARG A 84 5.60 -5.93 5.67
N PRO A 85 5.22 -5.09 4.69
CA PRO A 85 5.24 -5.48 3.29
C PRO A 85 6.66 -5.73 2.79
N THR A 86 6.76 -6.40 1.65
CA THR A 86 7.99 -6.60 0.90
C THR A 86 8.01 -5.61 -0.26
N PRO A 87 8.87 -4.57 -0.22
CA PRO A 87 8.97 -3.60 -1.31
C PRO A 87 9.35 -4.29 -2.62
N THR A 88 8.85 -3.74 -3.72
CA THR A 88 9.32 -4.06 -5.07
C THR A 88 10.21 -2.94 -5.58
N ASP A 89 10.84 -3.15 -6.72
CA ASP A 89 11.57 -2.08 -7.40
C ASP A 89 10.58 -1.09 -8.04
N PHE A 90 10.30 -0.01 -7.32
CA PHE A 90 9.35 1.02 -7.74
C PHE A 90 9.85 1.89 -8.90
N SER A 91 11.14 1.79 -9.27
CA SER A 91 11.67 2.47 -10.45
C SER A 91 11.24 1.83 -11.76
N LYS A 92 10.70 0.61 -11.72
CA LYS A 92 10.24 -0.09 -12.92
C LYS A 92 8.96 0.53 -13.47
N PRO A 93 8.87 0.76 -14.79
CA PRO A 93 7.67 1.27 -15.42
C PRO A 93 6.53 0.25 -15.39
N VAL A 94 5.31 0.74 -15.51
CA VAL A 94 4.12 -0.07 -15.75
C VAL A 94 3.59 0.23 -17.13
N THR A 95 3.42 -0.81 -17.94
CA THR A 95 2.78 -0.73 -19.26
C THR A 95 1.64 -1.71 -19.30
N THR A 96 0.44 -1.22 -19.58
CA THR A 96 -0.75 -2.02 -19.91
C THR A 96 -1.15 -1.72 -21.36
N PRO A 97 -2.15 -2.42 -21.93
CA PRO A 97 -2.70 -2.02 -23.22
C PRO A 97 -3.25 -0.59 -23.27
N ASP A 98 -3.53 0.04 -22.11
CA ASP A 98 -4.30 1.28 -22.01
C ASP A 98 -3.51 2.46 -21.47
N PHE A 99 -2.41 2.21 -20.75
CA PHE A 99 -1.59 3.28 -20.20
C PHE A 99 -0.13 2.86 -20.00
N HIS A 100 0.70 3.87 -19.84
CA HIS A 100 2.10 3.76 -19.43
C HIS A 100 2.39 4.73 -18.29
N THR A 101 3.23 4.34 -17.34
CA THR A 101 3.82 5.22 -16.32
C THR A 101 5.28 4.82 -16.09
N ASP A 102 6.16 5.82 -15.96
CA ASP A 102 7.61 5.61 -15.92
C ASP A 102 8.10 4.96 -14.63
N SER A 103 7.34 5.13 -13.54
CA SER A 103 7.64 4.53 -12.24
C SER A 103 6.36 4.28 -11.45
N GLN A 104 6.51 3.53 -10.35
CA GLN A 104 5.47 3.19 -9.40
C GLN A 104 5.55 4.08 -8.15
N PHE A 105 4.73 3.83 -7.13
CA PHE A 105 4.63 4.70 -5.97
C PHE A 105 5.43 4.24 -4.74
N GLY A 106 5.04 3.14 -4.10
CA GLY A 106 5.62 2.69 -2.84
C GLY A 106 4.72 1.69 -2.13
N CYS A 107 5.02 1.35 -0.87
CA CYS A 107 4.20 0.46 -0.04
C CYS A 107 4.01 0.97 1.40
N MET A 108 4.14 2.28 1.60
CA MET A 108 3.96 2.90 2.92
C MET A 108 2.51 2.86 3.42
N PRO A 109 1.46 2.99 2.57
CA PRO A 109 0.07 3.02 3.04
C PRO A 109 -0.69 1.69 2.76
N PRO A 110 -0.52 0.61 3.57
CA PRO A 110 -1.31 -0.61 3.44
C PRO A 110 -2.82 -0.36 3.44
N ARG A 111 -3.27 0.65 4.19
CA ARG A 111 -4.68 1.01 4.34
C ARG A 111 -5.34 1.44 3.03
N ASP A 112 -4.59 1.97 2.08
CA ASP A 112 -5.11 2.36 0.78
C ASP A 112 -5.41 1.14 -0.11
N VAL A 113 -4.67 0.05 0.10
CA VAL A 113 -4.65 -1.12 -0.79
C VAL A 113 -5.44 -2.29 -0.22
N LEU A 114 -5.52 -2.41 1.11
CA LEU A 114 -6.12 -3.55 1.79
C LEU A 114 -7.24 -3.08 2.72
N LEU A 115 -8.43 -3.67 2.57
CA LEU A 115 -9.55 -3.54 3.48
C LEU A 115 -9.83 -4.89 4.16
N THR A 116 -9.84 -4.91 5.49
CA THR A 116 -10.22 -6.11 6.26
C THR A 116 -11.67 -6.03 6.70
N VAL A 117 -12.47 -7.05 6.42
CA VAL A 117 -13.87 -7.18 6.86
C VAL A 117 -14.11 -8.58 7.40
N GLY A 118 -14.19 -8.72 8.72
CA GLY A 118 -14.21 -10.00 9.38
C GLY A 118 -13.00 -10.83 8.99
N HIS A 119 -13.24 -12.02 8.45
CA HIS A 119 -12.21 -12.97 8.01
C HIS A 119 -11.68 -12.73 6.60
N GLU A 120 -12.06 -11.62 5.97
CA GLU A 120 -11.71 -11.30 4.59
C GLU A 120 -10.75 -10.12 4.52
N ILE A 121 -9.76 -10.19 3.63
CA ILE A 121 -9.00 -9.03 3.15
C ILE A 121 -9.28 -8.87 1.67
N LEU A 122 -9.80 -7.69 1.31
CA LEU A 122 -10.08 -7.26 -0.04
C LEU A 122 -8.97 -6.35 -0.56
N GLU A 123 -8.37 -6.70 -1.69
CA GLU A 123 -7.46 -5.82 -2.43
C GLU A 123 -8.27 -4.74 -3.17
N ALA A 124 -8.01 -3.47 -2.84
CA ALA A 124 -8.54 -2.33 -3.55
C ALA A 124 -7.92 -2.22 -4.96
N THR A 125 -8.68 -1.63 -5.86
CA THR A 125 -8.32 -1.57 -7.28
C THR A 125 -7.35 -0.46 -7.63
N MET A 126 -7.32 0.58 -6.78
CA MET A 126 -6.64 1.85 -6.99
C MET A 126 -7.16 2.64 -8.21
N SER A 127 -6.91 3.95 -8.21
CA SER A 127 -7.23 4.85 -9.33
C SER A 127 -6.00 5.55 -9.90
N TYR A 128 -4.81 5.31 -9.34
CA TYR A 128 -3.55 5.91 -9.77
C TYR A 128 -2.79 4.85 -10.57
N ARG A 129 -2.39 5.19 -11.79
CA ARG A 129 -1.62 4.31 -12.70
C ARG A 129 -0.32 3.86 -12.05
N CYS A 130 0.36 4.74 -11.29
CA CYS A 130 1.59 4.41 -10.55
C CYS A 130 1.38 3.40 -9.40
N ARG A 131 0.13 3.11 -9.01
CA ARG A 131 -0.24 2.19 -7.93
C ARG A 131 -0.82 0.88 -8.44
N TRP A 132 -0.81 0.65 -9.76
CA TRP A 132 -1.43 -0.50 -10.41
C TRP A 132 -1.03 -1.86 -9.82
N PHE A 133 0.26 -2.04 -9.58
CA PHE A 133 0.86 -3.26 -9.03
C PHE A 133 1.21 -3.18 -7.54
N GLU A 134 0.75 -2.15 -6.81
CA GLU A 134 1.14 -1.95 -5.40
C GLU A 134 0.77 -3.15 -4.50
N TYR A 135 -0.34 -3.83 -4.82
CA TYR A 135 -0.79 -5.04 -4.13
C TYR A 135 0.28 -6.16 -4.09
N LEU A 136 1.21 -6.19 -5.05
CA LEU A 136 2.30 -7.18 -5.07
C LEU A 136 3.20 -7.10 -3.83
N CYS A 137 3.33 -5.92 -3.23
CA CYS A 137 4.13 -5.74 -2.01
C CYS A 137 3.56 -6.49 -0.80
N TYR A 138 2.26 -6.80 -0.85
CA TYR A 138 1.52 -7.47 0.23
C TYR A 138 1.26 -8.94 -0.05
N ARG A 139 1.47 -9.41 -1.29
CA ARG A 139 1.24 -10.81 -1.70
C ARG A 139 1.97 -11.84 -0.84
N PRO A 140 3.23 -11.63 -0.39
CA PRO A 140 3.87 -12.55 0.54
C PRO A 140 3.09 -12.71 1.87
N LEU A 141 2.56 -11.62 2.42
CA LEU A 141 1.73 -11.66 3.64
C LEU A 141 0.39 -12.34 3.38
N MET A 142 -0.29 -12.01 2.27
CA MET A 142 -1.57 -12.65 1.93
C MET A 142 -1.41 -14.16 1.76
N GLN A 143 -0.31 -14.60 1.14
CA GLN A 143 0.00 -16.02 1.00
C GLN A 143 0.27 -16.69 2.36
N GLN A 144 1.01 -16.01 3.25
CA GLN A 144 1.23 -16.48 4.61
C GLN A 144 -0.09 -16.64 5.36
N TYR A 145 -0.96 -15.63 5.34
CA TYR A 145 -2.23 -15.64 6.06
C TYR A 145 -3.17 -16.73 5.54
N TRP A 146 -3.16 -16.97 4.22
CA TRP A 146 -3.90 -18.05 3.59
C TRP A 146 -3.46 -19.43 4.08
N THR A 147 -2.16 -19.61 4.31
CA THR A 147 -1.63 -20.88 4.82
C THR A 147 -1.89 -21.05 6.32
N GLU A 148 -1.85 -19.96 7.10
CA GLU A 148 -1.87 -20.03 8.57
C GLU A 148 -3.28 -19.92 9.19
N ASP A 149 -4.22 -19.21 8.57
CA ASP A 149 -5.59 -19.06 9.05
C ASP A 149 -6.59 -19.80 8.14
N PRO A 150 -7.20 -20.92 8.60
CA PRO A 150 -8.12 -21.71 7.78
C PRO A 150 -9.45 -20.99 7.45
N ASN A 151 -9.76 -19.87 8.11
CA ASN A 151 -10.96 -19.08 7.82
C ASN A 151 -10.67 -17.88 6.92
N PHE A 152 -9.39 -17.57 6.66
CA PHE A 152 -9.04 -16.38 5.90
C PHE A 152 -9.52 -16.47 4.45
N ARG A 153 -10.14 -15.39 3.98
CA ARG A 153 -10.52 -15.18 2.59
C ARG A 153 -9.71 -14.02 2.02
N HIS A 154 -9.04 -14.28 0.90
CA HIS A 154 -8.34 -13.26 0.15
C HIS A 154 -9.10 -12.98 -1.15
N GLU A 155 -9.56 -11.75 -1.32
CA GLU A 155 -10.33 -11.33 -2.49
C GLU A 155 -9.66 -10.14 -3.18
N ALA A 156 -9.81 -10.06 -4.50
CA ALA A 156 -9.34 -8.94 -5.28
C ALA A 156 -10.50 -8.35 -6.08
N ALA A 157 -10.77 -7.07 -5.87
CA ALA A 157 -11.79 -6.37 -6.63
C ALA A 157 -11.38 -6.24 -8.13
N PRO A 158 -12.36 -6.11 -9.05
CA PRO A 158 -12.09 -6.04 -10.49
C PRO A 158 -11.15 -4.88 -10.86
N LYS A 159 -9.93 -5.21 -11.31
CA LYS A 159 -8.91 -4.23 -11.68
C LYS A 159 -9.39 -3.34 -12.87
N PRO A 160 -9.44 -2.00 -12.71
CA PRO A 160 -9.96 -1.06 -13.71
C PRO A 160 -8.98 -0.87 -14.86
N ARG A 161 -9.43 -0.49 -16.05
CA ARG A 161 -8.49 -0.29 -17.16
C ARG A 161 -7.60 0.95 -17.02
N LEU A 162 -8.05 1.97 -16.29
CA LEU A 162 -7.34 3.24 -16.07
C LEU A 162 -6.94 3.93 -17.39
N SER A 163 -7.79 3.78 -18.40
CA SER A 163 -7.72 4.52 -19.65
C SER A 163 -8.02 6.00 -19.43
N ASP A 164 -7.77 6.85 -20.43
CA ASP A 164 -8.06 8.29 -20.28
C ASP A 164 -9.56 8.57 -20.05
N ALA A 165 -10.45 7.67 -20.49
CA ALA A 165 -11.89 7.79 -20.27
C ALA A 165 -12.32 7.59 -18.80
N ASP A 166 -11.45 7.04 -17.95
CA ASP A 166 -11.71 6.84 -16.52
C ASP A 166 -11.45 8.12 -15.69
N TYR A 167 -10.96 9.20 -16.31
CA TYR A 167 -10.58 10.45 -15.64
C TYR A 167 -11.30 11.67 -16.24
N HIS A 168 -11.56 12.67 -15.40
CA HIS A 168 -12.13 13.96 -15.80
C HIS A 168 -11.07 15.06 -15.66
N PRO A 169 -10.72 15.79 -16.74
CA PRO A 169 -9.61 16.74 -16.73
C PRO A 169 -9.86 18.02 -15.89
N ASP A 170 -11.13 18.31 -15.57
CA ASP A 170 -11.62 19.51 -14.87
C ASP A 170 -12.22 19.23 -13.48
N TYR A 171 -11.73 18.18 -12.82
CA TYR A 171 -12.06 17.95 -11.41
C TYR A 171 -11.28 18.86 -10.46
#